data_AF-A0A1F2VT42-F1
#
_entry.id   AF-A0A1F2VT42-F1
#
_cell.length_a   1.000
_cell.length_b   1.000
_cell.length_c   1.000
_cell.angle_alpha   90.00
_cell.angle_beta   90.00
_cell.angle_gamma   90.00
#
_symmetry.space_group_name_H-M   'P 1'
#
loop_
_entity.id
_entity.type
_entity.pdbx_description
1 polymer ?
#
loop_
_entity_poly.entity_id
_entity_poly.type
_entity_poly.pdbx_seq_one_letter_code
_entity_poly.pdbx_strand_id
1 'polypeptide(L)'
;MARPLDKNKVKNGYSESVWKSLAVKSLRIGWIEGLMEATRSLCPSIIKTLLIGGLFEDVFPIGITDLNDCLNEIDHLDFKKLCARDTHHGRGYTDQFCDLEQEACTTGKKEGVEIVKELSSKTPIKWMNPRIFNCLYTWYKINPDDPGMKREPLKNPFVSMPNCMIDSHTFEGKAKGVNTPLLLSGHYANHRLIGQRVMKEGWDNLREEMFN
;
A
#
# COMPACT_ATOMS: atom_id res chain seq x y z
N MET A 1 29.89 0.79 6.02
CA MET A 1 29.83 1.88 5.02
C MET A 1 28.78 1.54 3.99
N ALA A 2 27.77 2.40 3.79
CA ALA A 2 26.79 2.22 2.71
C ALA A 2 27.47 2.47 1.36
N ARG A 3 27.22 1.63 0.35
CA ARG A 3 27.72 1.86 -1.01
C ARG A 3 27.13 3.17 -1.55
N PRO A 4 27.91 4.00 -2.25
CA PRO A 4 27.38 5.21 -2.88
C PRO A 4 26.28 4.83 -3.89
N LEU A 5 25.22 5.64 -3.96
CA LEU A 5 24.14 5.47 -4.93
C LEU A 5 24.71 5.55 -6.34
N ASP A 6 24.36 4.57 -7.16
CA ASP A 6 24.48 4.69 -8.61
C ASP A 6 23.65 5.90 -9.05
N LYS A 7 24.31 6.94 -9.57
CA LYS A 7 23.68 8.20 -9.97
C LYS A 7 22.57 7.99 -11.00
N ASN A 8 22.57 6.87 -11.73
CA ASN A 8 21.52 6.50 -12.68
C ASN A 8 20.23 5.96 -12.04
N LYS A 9 20.18 5.79 -10.71
CA LYS A 9 19.01 5.26 -9.96
C LYS A 9 18.37 6.28 -9.02
N VAL A 10 18.74 7.56 -9.15
CA VAL A 10 18.25 8.67 -8.33
C VAL A 10 17.44 9.60 -9.21
N LYS A 11 16.20 9.89 -8.82
CA LYS A 11 15.31 10.83 -9.51
C LYS A 11 14.87 11.92 -8.54
N ASN A 12 15.05 13.18 -8.96
CA ASN A 12 14.84 14.38 -8.13
C ASN A 12 15.47 14.28 -6.72
N GLY A 13 16.67 13.71 -6.63
CA GLY A 13 17.41 13.58 -5.37
C GLY A 13 17.04 12.37 -4.50
N TYR A 14 16.10 11.51 -4.92
CA TYR A 14 15.67 10.34 -4.16
C TYR A 14 15.84 9.04 -4.95
N SER A 15 16.18 7.96 -4.23
CA SER A 15 16.28 6.61 -4.77
C SER A 15 14.92 6.05 -5.17
N GLU A 16 14.93 5.08 -6.08
CA GLU A 16 13.75 4.30 -6.43
C GLU A 16 13.00 3.76 -5.19
N SER A 17 13.72 3.38 -4.12
CA SER A 17 13.11 2.83 -2.91
C SER A 17 12.23 3.83 -2.15
N VAL A 18 12.59 5.12 -2.16
CA VAL A 18 11.77 6.18 -1.56
C VAL A 18 10.57 6.47 -2.45
N TRP A 19 10.74 6.50 -3.77
CA TRP A 19 9.60 6.63 -4.70
C TRP A 19 8.60 5.48 -4.59
N LYS A 20 9.08 4.25 -4.35
CA LYS A 20 8.22 3.10 -4.06
C LYS A 20 7.49 3.26 -2.74
N SER A 21 8.18 3.75 -1.70
CA SER A 21 7.58 4.07 -0.40
C SER A 21 6.47 5.12 -0.57
N LEU A 22 6.72 6.17 -1.35
CA LEU A 22 5.73 7.19 -1.68
C LEU A 22 4.49 6.56 -2.32
N ALA A 23 4.62 5.69 -3.32
CA ALA A 23 3.46 5.05 -3.97
C ALA A 23 2.60 4.26 -2.97
N VAL A 24 3.23 3.36 -2.20
CA VAL A 24 2.52 2.49 -1.23
C VAL A 24 1.82 3.33 -0.16
N LYS A 25 2.56 4.24 0.46
CA LYS A 25 2.05 5.04 1.57
C LYS A 25 1.01 6.06 1.13
N SER A 26 1.13 6.60 -0.08
CA SER A 26 0.13 7.49 -0.66
C SER A 26 -1.19 6.76 -0.88
N LEU A 27 -1.17 5.53 -1.41
CA LEU A 27 -2.39 4.72 -1.51
C LEU A 27 -3.01 4.45 -0.13
N ARG A 28 -2.19 4.06 0.86
CA ARG A 28 -2.62 3.81 2.24
C ARG A 28 -3.40 4.99 2.85
N ILE A 29 -2.89 6.21 2.72
CA ILE A 29 -3.55 7.41 3.29
C ILE A 29 -4.52 8.09 2.31
N GLY A 30 -4.60 7.62 1.06
CA GLY A 30 -5.49 8.17 0.03
C GLY A 30 -4.98 9.49 -0.58
N TRP A 31 -3.68 9.66 -0.72
CA TRP A 31 -3.04 10.86 -1.25
C TRP A 31 -2.85 10.81 -2.77
N ILE A 32 -3.66 11.60 -3.49
CA ILE A 32 -3.67 11.59 -4.96
C ILE A 32 -2.37 12.14 -5.54
N GLU A 33 -1.91 13.31 -5.10
CA GLU A 33 -0.71 13.96 -5.64
C GLU A 33 0.55 13.11 -5.41
N GLY A 34 0.64 12.43 -4.26
CA GLY A 34 1.74 11.49 -4.00
C GLY A 34 1.77 10.32 -4.97
N LEU A 35 0.62 9.75 -5.35
CA LEU A 35 0.53 8.71 -6.38
C LEU A 35 0.88 9.25 -7.77
N MET A 36 0.45 10.46 -8.11
CA MET A 36 0.80 11.11 -9.38
C MET A 36 2.31 11.32 -9.50
N GLU A 37 2.96 11.84 -8.45
CA GLU A 37 4.41 12.06 -8.43
C GLU A 37 5.21 10.76 -8.46
N ALA A 38 4.78 9.73 -7.70
CA ALA A 38 5.38 8.41 -7.78
C ALA A 38 5.26 7.84 -9.21
N THR A 39 4.11 8.00 -9.86
CA THR A 39 3.85 7.52 -11.22
C THR A 39 4.68 8.23 -12.27
N ARG A 40 4.88 9.55 -12.13
CA ARG A 40 5.84 10.30 -12.96
C ARG A 40 7.27 9.82 -12.75
N SER A 41 7.58 9.29 -11.56
CA SER A 41 8.94 8.98 -11.14
C SER A 41 9.40 7.56 -11.41
N LEU A 42 8.49 6.59 -11.34
CA LEU A 42 8.78 5.16 -11.46
C LEU A 42 8.38 4.60 -12.83
N CYS A 43 8.92 3.42 -13.16
CA CYS A 43 8.49 2.67 -14.33
C CYS A 43 7.00 2.25 -14.18
N PRO A 44 6.17 2.33 -15.25
CA PRO A 44 4.76 1.94 -15.19
C PRO A 44 4.51 0.52 -14.63
N SER A 45 5.38 -0.44 -14.96
CA SER A 45 5.26 -1.82 -14.45
C SER A 45 5.50 -1.92 -12.95
N ILE A 46 6.40 -1.07 -12.40
CA ILE A 46 6.63 -0.97 -10.96
C ILE A 46 5.39 -0.39 -10.29
N ILE A 47 4.84 0.71 -10.82
CA ILE A 47 3.62 1.33 -10.27
C ILE A 47 2.46 0.34 -10.25
N LYS A 48 2.19 -0.32 -11.38
CA LYS A 48 1.11 -1.32 -11.47
C LYS A 48 1.30 -2.43 -10.44
N THR A 49 2.52 -2.94 -10.28
CA THR A 49 2.83 -3.98 -9.27
C THR A 49 2.58 -3.49 -7.84
N LEU A 50 3.00 -2.26 -7.51
CA LEU A 50 2.81 -1.70 -6.17
C LEU A 50 1.35 -1.43 -5.86
N LEU A 51 0.60 -0.88 -6.82
CA LEU A 51 -0.82 -0.59 -6.63
C LEU A 51 -1.64 -1.86 -6.49
N ILE A 52 -1.38 -2.89 -7.30
CA ILE A 52 -2.00 -4.21 -7.13
C ILE A 52 -1.65 -4.79 -5.76
N GLY A 53 -0.40 -4.68 -5.32
CA GLY A 53 0.00 -5.07 -3.96
C GLY A 53 -0.81 -4.35 -2.89
N GLY A 54 -0.95 -3.03 -3.02
CA GLY A 54 -1.72 -2.19 -2.12
C GLY A 54 -3.23 -2.45 -2.13
N LEU A 55 -3.77 -3.11 -3.17
CA LEU A 55 -5.15 -3.60 -3.11
C LEU A 55 -5.30 -4.64 -2.00
N PHE A 56 -4.36 -5.56 -1.87
CA PHE A 56 -4.42 -6.62 -0.86
C PHE A 56 -3.76 -6.25 0.46
N GLU A 57 -2.86 -5.25 0.48
CA GLU A 57 -2.24 -4.76 1.71
C GLU A 57 -3.09 -3.70 2.40
N ASP A 58 -3.83 -2.86 1.66
CA ASP A 58 -4.52 -1.69 2.23
C ASP A 58 -6.00 -1.62 1.81
N VAL A 59 -6.29 -1.45 0.51
CA VAL A 59 -7.65 -1.11 0.02
C VAL A 59 -8.68 -2.19 0.36
N PHE A 60 -8.27 -3.46 0.29
CA PHE A 60 -9.05 -4.62 0.71
C PHE A 60 -10.40 -4.78 -0.04
N PRO A 61 -10.41 -4.91 -1.38
CA PRO A 61 -11.65 -4.90 -2.17
C PRO A 61 -12.72 -5.88 -1.70
N ILE A 62 -14.00 -5.53 -1.88
CA ILE A 62 -15.14 -6.37 -1.46
C ILE A 62 -15.46 -7.36 -2.58
N GLY A 63 -14.85 -8.54 -2.47
CA GLY A 63 -14.99 -9.60 -3.45
C GLY A 63 -14.46 -9.23 -4.84
N ILE A 64 -14.91 -10.02 -5.83
CA ILE A 64 -14.31 -10.02 -7.17
C ILE A 64 -14.75 -8.84 -8.03
N THR A 65 -16.01 -8.41 -7.92
CA THR A 65 -16.51 -7.27 -8.70
C THR A 65 -15.77 -6.00 -8.33
N ASP A 66 -15.66 -5.72 -7.03
CA ASP A 66 -14.96 -4.54 -6.53
C ASP A 66 -13.45 -4.60 -6.80
N LEU A 67 -12.84 -5.79 -6.76
CA LEU A 67 -11.45 -6.00 -7.18
C LEU A 67 -11.25 -5.65 -8.66
N ASN A 68 -12.17 -6.05 -9.55
CA ASN A 68 -12.09 -5.70 -10.97
C ASN A 68 -12.25 -4.19 -11.20
N ASP A 69 -13.11 -3.52 -10.44
CA ASP A 69 -13.23 -2.06 -10.48
C ASP A 69 -11.92 -1.38 -10.04
N CYS A 70 -11.30 -1.85 -8.96
CA CYS A 70 -9.99 -1.37 -8.51
C CYS A 70 -8.90 -1.58 -9.57
N LEU A 71 -8.89 -2.74 -10.25
CA LEU A 71 -7.93 -3.03 -11.31
C LEU A 71 -8.13 -2.11 -12.52
N ASN A 72 -9.38 -1.83 -12.91
CA ASN A 72 -9.69 -0.86 -13.95
C ASN A 72 -9.25 0.56 -13.57
N GLU A 73 -9.47 0.97 -12.31
CA GLU A 73 -9.00 2.25 -11.78
C GLU A 73 -7.46 2.37 -11.84
N ILE A 74 -6.73 1.29 -11.52
CA ILE A 74 -5.26 1.24 -11.67
C ILE A 74 -4.85 1.37 -13.13
N ASP A 75 -5.49 0.61 -14.03
CA ASP A 75 -5.13 0.60 -15.46
C ASP A 75 -5.40 1.94 -16.15
N HIS A 76 -6.40 2.68 -15.69
CA HIS A 76 -6.72 4.03 -16.15
C HIS A 76 -6.08 5.16 -15.33
N LEU A 77 -5.30 4.82 -14.30
CA LEU A 77 -4.70 5.79 -13.36
C LEU A 77 -5.75 6.73 -12.72
N ASP A 78 -6.96 6.23 -12.46
CA ASP A 78 -8.05 6.95 -11.78
C ASP A 78 -7.81 6.99 -10.26
N PHE A 79 -6.72 7.67 -9.86
CA PHE A 79 -6.31 7.76 -8.46
C PHE A 79 -7.35 8.43 -7.57
N LYS A 80 -8.25 9.24 -8.14
CA LYS A 80 -9.34 9.85 -7.38
C LYS A 80 -10.29 8.79 -6.86
N LYS A 81 -10.74 7.86 -7.72
CA LYS A 81 -11.61 6.75 -7.28
C LYS A 81 -10.86 5.78 -6.38
N LEU A 82 -9.63 5.42 -6.75
CA LEU A 82 -8.83 4.47 -5.99
C LEU A 82 -8.57 4.96 -4.55
N CYS A 83 -8.19 6.24 -4.38
CA CYS A 83 -7.95 6.83 -3.07
C CYS A 83 -9.23 7.11 -2.27
N ALA A 84 -10.40 7.18 -2.92
CA ALA A 84 -11.69 7.41 -2.27
C ALA A 84 -12.21 6.13 -1.57
N ARG A 85 -11.63 4.98 -1.86
CA ARG A 85 -11.92 3.73 -1.15
C ARG A 85 -11.29 3.81 0.24
N ASP A 86 -12.06 3.45 1.26
CA ASP A 86 -11.47 3.23 2.57
C ASP A 86 -10.60 1.96 2.54
N THR A 87 -9.72 1.83 3.53
CA THR A 87 -8.83 0.66 3.67
C THR A 87 -9.37 -0.27 4.75
N HIS A 88 -8.75 -1.44 4.88
CA HIS A 88 -9.03 -2.35 6.01
C HIS A 88 -8.84 -1.68 7.40
N HIS A 89 -8.09 -0.56 7.47
CA HIS A 89 -7.93 0.26 8.67
C HIS A 89 -9.21 0.97 9.10
N GLY A 90 -9.89 1.65 8.18
CA GLY A 90 -11.16 2.34 8.47
C GLY A 90 -12.37 1.41 8.46
N ARG A 91 -12.22 0.22 7.86
CA ARG A 91 -13.29 -0.78 7.76
C ARG A 91 -13.35 -1.80 8.90
N GLY A 92 -12.47 -1.69 9.89
CA GLY A 92 -12.50 -2.57 11.07
C GLY A 92 -11.90 -3.96 10.87
N TYR A 93 -11.23 -4.22 9.74
CA TYR A 93 -10.60 -5.51 9.43
C TYR A 93 -9.14 -5.62 9.92
N THR A 94 -8.60 -4.58 10.54
CA THR A 94 -7.16 -4.51 10.89
C THR A 94 -6.72 -5.59 11.86
N ASP A 95 -7.48 -5.85 12.91
CA ASP A 95 -7.09 -6.88 13.88
C ASP A 95 -7.12 -8.26 13.24
N GLN A 96 -8.16 -8.58 12.46
CA GLN A 96 -8.22 -9.84 11.69
C GLN A 96 -7.05 -9.96 10.70
N PHE A 97 -6.69 -8.87 10.00
CA PHE A 97 -5.54 -8.85 9.11
C PHE A 97 -4.24 -9.16 9.85
N CYS A 98 -4.05 -8.57 11.03
CA CYS A 98 -2.84 -8.74 11.83
C CYS A 98 -2.78 -10.07 12.59
N ASP A 99 -3.93 -10.60 13.03
CA ASP A 99 -4.02 -11.89 13.73
C ASP A 99 -3.65 -13.05 12.80
N LEU A 100 -3.82 -12.86 11.49
CA LEU A 100 -3.42 -13.84 10.46
C LEU A 100 -1.92 -13.77 10.09
N GLU A 101 -1.11 -12.87 10.67
CA GLU A 101 0.31 -12.69 10.31
C GLU A 101 1.09 -14.01 10.28
N GLN A 102 1.00 -14.80 11.35
CA GLN A 102 1.79 -16.02 11.49
C GLN A 102 1.36 -17.08 10.48
N GLU A 103 0.05 -17.25 10.27
CA GLU A 103 -0.51 -18.18 9.28
C GLU A 103 -0.12 -17.73 7.86
N ALA A 104 -0.29 -16.45 7.54
CA ALA A 104 0.05 -15.88 6.24
C ALA A 104 1.55 -16.01 5.93
N CYS A 105 2.43 -15.76 6.90
CA CYS A 105 3.88 -15.92 6.71
C CYS A 105 4.30 -17.37 6.47
N THR A 106 3.57 -18.34 7.04
CA THR A 106 3.88 -19.77 6.91
C THR A 106 3.29 -20.37 5.64
N THR A 107 2.05 -20.02 5.33
CA THR A 107 1.21 -20.69 4.33
C THR A 107 0.96 -19.83 3.10
N GLY A 108 0.93 -18.51 3.24
CA GLY A 108 0.53 -17.57 2.20
C GLY A 108 1.32 -17.75 0.91
N LYS A 109 2.63 -18.01 0.98
CA LYS A 109 3.44 -18.26 -0.21
C LYS A 109 3.03 -19.54 -0.97
N LYS A 110 2.67 -20.60 -0.24
CA LYS A 110 2.27 -21.89 -0.82
C LYS A 110 0.89 -21.80 -1.45
N GLU A 111 -0.07 -21.22 -0.73
CA GLU A 111 -1.46 -21.13 -1.19
C GLU A 111 -1.70 -19.98 -2.17
N GLY A 112 -0.90 -18.91 -2.11
CA GLY A 112 -1.01 -17.75 -2.97
C GLY A 112 -0.98 -18.07 -4.47
N VAL A 113 -0.24 -19.12 -4.88
CA VAL A 113 -0.24 -19.58 -6.27
C VAL A 113 -1.60 -20.13 -6.69
N GLU A 114 -2.24 -20.92 -5.85
CA GLU A 114 -3.57 -21.47 -6.13
C GLU A 114 -4.64 -20.37 -6.08
N ILE A 115 -4.53 -19.43 -5.14
CA ILE A 115 -5.40 -18.25 -5.08
C ILE A 115 -5.27 -17.42 -6.36
N VAL A 116 -4.05 -17.16 -6.85
CA VAL A 116 -3.84 -16.44 -8.12
C VAL A 116 -4.43 -17.20 -9.30
N LYS A 117 -4.28 -18.54 -9.36
CA LYS A 117 -4.92 -19.34 -10.41
C LYS A 117 -6.43 -19.18 -10.39
N GLU A 118 -7.05 -19.24 -9.22
CA GLU A 118 -8.49 -19.02 -9.10
C GLU A 118 -8.88 -17.61 -9.54
N LEU A 119 -8.21 -16.58 -9.03
CA LEU A 119 -8.46 -15.18 -9.41
C LEU A 119 -8.27 -14.94 -10.90
N SER A 120 -7.32 -15.62 -11.54
CA SER A 120 -7.03 -15.45 -12.97
C SER A 120 -8.17 -15.86 -13.90
N SER A 121 -9.10 -16.68 -13.40
CA SER A 121 -10.32 -17.06 -14.12
C SER A 121 -11.42 -16.00 -14.06
N LYS A 122 -11.34 -15.07 -13.09
CA LYS A 122 -12.37 -14.07 -12.80
C LYS A 122 -11.88 -12.62 -12.94
N THR A 123 -10.57 -12.43 -13.07
CA THR A 123 -9.89 -11.12 -13.10
C THR A 123 -8.74 -11.10 -14.12
N PRO A 124 -8.27 -9.91 -14.53
CA PRO A 124 -7.07 -9.76 -15.36
C PRO A 124 -5.74 -10.19 -14.70
N ILE A 125 -5.73 -10.48 -13.39
CA ILE A 125 -4.51 -10.85 -12.67
C ILE A 125 -4.04 -12.24 -13.14
N LYS A 126 -2.87 -12.29 -13.79
CA LYS A 126 -2.25 -13.56 -14.23
C LYS A 126 -1.05 -13.99 -13.38
N TRP A 127 -0.43 -13.03 -12.70
CA TRP A 127 0.75 -13.25 -11.89
C TRP A 127 0.83 -12.18 -10.80
N MET A 128 1.42 -12.53 -9.65
CA MET A 128 1.77 -11.58 -8.61
C MET A 128 3.17 -11.85 -8.05
N ASN A 129 3.79 -10.79 -7.55
CA ASN A 129 5.04 -10.90 -6.84
C ASN A 129 4.84 -11.73 -5.56
N PRO A 130 5.71 -12.73 -5.27
CA PRO A 130 5.58 -13.55 -4.06
C PRO A 130 5.54 -12.77 -2.74
N ARG A 131 6.06 -11.53 -2.72
CA ARG A 131 5.97 -10.65 -1.54
C ARG A 131 4.54 -10.24 -1.18
N ILE A 132 3.62 -10.26 -2.15
CA ILE A 132 2.21 -9.90 -1.94
C ILE A 132 1.39 -11.11 -1.47
N PHE A 133 1.90 -12.33 -1.58
CA PHE A 133 1.12 -13.53 -1.28
C PHE A 133 0.60 -13.60 0.15
N ASN A 134 1.31 -13.04 1.13
CA ASN A 134 0.81 -12.98 2.51
C ASN A 134 -0.43 -12.07 2.60
N CYS A 135 -0.38 -10.89 1.98
CA CYS A 135 -1.51 -9.96 1.98
C CYS A 135 -2.69 -10.50 1.17
N LEU A 136 -2.41 -11.09 -0.01
CA LEU A 136 -3.42 -11.77 -0.84
C LEU A 136 -4.11 -12.89 -0.08
N TYR A 137 -3.33 -13.72 0.62
CA TYR A 137 -3.84 -14.81 1.43
C TYR A 137 -4.77 -14.29 2.54
N THR A 138 -4.33 -13.27 3.27
CA THR A 138 -5.10 -12.66 4.35
C THR A 138 -6.42 -12.06 3.82
N TRP A 139 -6.38 -11.32 2.71
CA TRP A 139 -7.60 -10.82 2.05
C TRP A 139 -8.55 -11.96 1.65
N TYR A 140 -8.01 -13.02 1.06
CA TYR A 140 -8.81 -14.17 0.62
C TYR A 140 -9.47 -14.91 1.80
N LYS A 141 -8.77 -15.03 2.93
CA LYS A 141 -9.27 -15.69 4.16
C LYS A 141 -10.29 -14.84 4.91
N ILE A 142 -10.06 -13.54 4.99
CA ILE A 142 -11.01 -12.61 5.62
C ILE A 142 -12.28 -12.50 4.76
N ASN A 143 -12.13 -12.52 3.43
CA ASN A 143 -13.23 -12.40 2.47
C ASN A 143 -14.21 -11.26 2.84
N PRO A 144 -13.77 -9.98 2.75
CA PRO A 144 -14.57 -8.85 3.20
C PRO A 144 -15.94 -8.81 2.54
N ASP A 145 -16.98 -8.59 3.36
CA ASP A 145 -18.40 -8.63 2.97
C ASP A 145 -19.19 -7.39 3.44
N ASP A 146 -18.50 -6.35 3.94
CA ASP A 146 -19.10 -5.06 4.29
C ASP A 146 -19.61 -4.31 3.04
N PRO A 147 -20.45 -3.26 3.20
CA PRO A 147 -21.05 -2.57 2.05
C PRO A 147 -20.10 -1.67 1.26
N GLY A 148 -18.83 -1.55 1.66
CA GLY A 148 -17.86 -0.68 0.99
C GLY A 148 -17.91 0.72 1.53
N MET A 149 -16.96 1.02 2.40
CA MET A 149 -16.80 2.37 2.92
C MET A 149 -15.91 3.22 2.02
N LYS A 150 -16.26 4.50 1.96
CA LYS A 150 -15.52 5.53 1.23
C LYS A 150 -14.95 6.54 2.22
N ARG A 151 -13.82 7.12 1.83
CA ARG A 151 -13.19 8.25 2.52
C ARG A 151 -12.97 9.39 1.53
N GLU A 152 -12.84 10.61 2.04
CA GLU A 152 -12.37 11.71 1.21
C GLU A 152 -10.89 11.50 0.87
N PRO A 153 -10.51 11.55 -0.43
CA PRO A 153 -9.10 11.55 -0.82
C PRO A 153 -8.38 12.77 -0.27
N LEU A 154 -7.13 12.59 0.15
CA LEU A 154 -6.26 13.67 0.58
C LEU A 154 -5.81 14.50 -0.62
N LYS A 155 -6.10 15.80 -0.58
CA LYS A 155 -5.83 16.79 -1.64
C LYS A 155 -4.61 17.68 -1.36
N ASN A 156 -3.75 17.31 -0.41
CA ASN A 156 -2.54 18.08 -0.13
C ASN A 156 -1.62 18.12 -1.36
N PRO A 157 -1.07 19.29 -1.74
CA PRO A 157 -0.16 19.38 -2.87
C PRO A 157 1.16 18.68 -2.56
N PHE A 158 1.79 18.10 -3.58
CA PHE A 158 3.16 17.61 -3.44
C PHE A 158 4.14 18.80 -3.55
N VAL A 159 4.77 19.14 -2.43
CA VAL A 159 5.80 20.21 -2.38
C VAL A 159 7.20 19.63 -2.36
N SER A 160 7.41 18.57 -1.58
CA SER A 160 8.66 17.84 -1.46
C SER A 160 8.38 16.43 -0.92
N MET A 161 9.39 15.56 -0.91
CA MET A 161 9.26 14.23 -0.32
C MET A 161 9.06 14.33 1.19
N PRO A 162 7.93 13.88 1.75
CA PRO A 162 7.71 13.90 3.19
C PRO A 162 8.70 12.98 3.91
N ASN A 163 9.12 13.37 5.12
CA ASN A 163 10.05 12.57 5.93
C ASN A 163 9.49 11.18 6.25
N CYS A 164 8.17 11.06 6.39
CA CYS A 164 7.49 9.78 6.63
C CYS A 164 7.66 8.77 5.48
N MET A 165 8.12 9.19 4.30
CA MET A 165 8.44 8.31 3.17
C MET A 165 9.88 7.77 3.24
N ILE A 166 10.77 8.42 3.99
CA ILE A 166 12.18 8.02 4.18
C ILE A 166 12.28 7.03 5.34
N ASP A 167 11.84 5.81 5.07
CA ASP A 167 11.69 4.76 6.08
C ASP A 167 12.91 3.85 6.21
N SER A 168 12.97 3.03 7.26
CA SER A 168 14.06 2.08 7.55
C SER A 168 14.38 1.09 6.42
N HIS A 169 13.41 0.79 5.56
CA HIS A 169 13.60 -0.08 4.39
C HIS A 169 14.16 0.64 3.16
N THR A 170 14.06 1.97 3.11
CA THR A 170 14.56 2.80 2.01
C THR A 170 16.08 2.98 2.09
N PHE A 171 16.71 3.28 0.96
CA PHE A 171 18.14 3.57 0.93
C PHE A 171 18.48 4.78 1.83
N GLU A 172 17.72 5.87 1.68
CA GLU A 172 17.91 7.13 2.41
C GLU A 172 17.68 6.94 3.91
N GLY A 173 16.67 6.15 4.31
CA GLY A 173 16.43 5.84 5.71
C GLY A 173 17.60 5.06 6.31
N LYS A 174 18.12 4.05 5.61
CA LYS A 174 19.33 3.32 6.04
C LYS A 174 20.56 4.22 6.15
N ALA A 175 20.75 5.11 5.18
CA ALA A 175 21.86 6.06 5.18
C ALA A 175 21.77 7.07 6.34
N LYS A 176 20.55 7.46 6.73
CA LYS A 176 20.27 8.35 7.87
C LYS A 176 20.22 7.61 9.22
N GLY A 177 20.38 6.29 9.25
CA GLY A 177 20.30 5.50 10.49
C GLY A 177 18.88 5.35 11.05
N VAL A 178 17.84 5.46 10.20
CA VAL A 178 16.46 5.13 10.57
C VAL A 178 16.36 3.64 10.82
N ASN A 179 16.41 3.24 12.09
CA ASN A 179 16.45 1.82 12.50
C ASN A 179 15.08 1.28 12.91
N THR A 180 14.10 2.15 13.13
CA THR A 180 12.72 1.77 13.45
C THR A 180 11.80 2.07 12.27
N PRO A 181 10.88 1.16 11.93
CA PRO A 181 9.87 1.45 10.91
C PRO A 181 8.97 2.60 11.31
N LEU A 182 8.71 3.53 10.39
CA LEU A 182 7.80 4.64 10.62
C LEU A 182 6.34 4.19 10.59
N LEU A 183 5.42 5.03 11.10
CA LEU A 183 4.00 4.70 11.24
C LEU A 183 3.38 4.13 9.96
N LEU A 184 3.68 4.72 8.80
CA LEU A 184 3.12 4.26 7.53
C LEU A 184 3.83 3.04 6.92
N SER A 185 4.72 2.36 7.63
CA SER A 185 5.36 1.14 7.11
C SER A 185 4.43 -0.07 7.16
N GLY A 186 4.63 -1.04 6.27
CA GLY A 186 3.84 -2.27 6.17
C GLY A 186 4.08 -3.31 7.27
N HIS A 187 4.52 -2.89 8.47
CA HIS A 187 4.67 -3.80 9.61
C HIS A 187 3.32 -3.97 10.31
N TYR A 188 2.94 -5.20 10.68
CA TYR A 188 1.65 -5.48 11.31
C TYR A 188 1.36 -4.64 12.57
N ALA A 189 2.38 -4.41 13.42
CA ALA A 189 2.23 -3.52 14.58
C ALA A 189 1.82 -2.09 14.19
N ASN A 190 2.33 -1.59 13.06
CA ASN A 190 1.97 -0.29 12.52
C ASN A 190 0.59 -0.30 11.87
N HIS A 191 0.21 -1.38 11.16
CA HIS A 191 -1.16 -1.55 10.69
C HIS A 191 -2.16 -1.50 11.87
N ARG A 192 -1.91 -2.22 12.98
CA ARG A 192 -2.74 -2.14 14.19
C ARG A 192 -2.86 -0.72 14.72
N LEU A 193 -1.74 -0.01 14.83
CA LEU A 193 -1.74 1.37 15.32
C LEU A 193 -2.52 2.30 14.37
N ILE A 194 -2.34 2.18 13.06
CA ILE A 194 -3.13 2.93 12.07
C ILE A 194 -4.61 2.61 12.23
N GLY A 195 -4.99 1.33 12.29
CA GLY A 195 -6.39 0.91 12.45
C GLY A 195 -7.03 1.48 13.70
N GLN A 196 -6.38 1.34 14.86
CA GLN A 196 -6.84 1.92 16.13
C GLN A 196 -7.08 3.44 16.02
N ARG A 197 -6.14 4.15 15.41
CA ARG A 197 -6.23 5.60 15.26
C ARG A 197 -7.31 6.02 14.28
N VAL A 198 -7.37 5.41 13.09
CA VAL A 198 -8.38 5.72 12.08
C VAL A 198 -9.79 5.44 12.62
N MET A 199 -9.99 4.33 13.34
CA MET A 199 -11.29 4.01 13.92
C MET A 199 -11.71 4.99 15.03
N LYS A 200 -10.76 5.56 15.78
CA LYS A 200 -11.02 6.47 16.89
C LYS A 200 -11.12 7.94 16.46
N GLU A 201 -10.25 8.35 15.56
CA GLU A 201 -9.96 9.76 15.24
C GLU A 201 -10.21 10.09 13.76
N GLY A 202 -10.46 9.10 12.91
CA GLY A 202 -10.58 9.28 11.46
C GLY A 202 -9.24 9.47 10.75
N TRP A 203 -9.27 9.47 9.42
CA TRP A 203 -8.07 9.59 8.59
C TRP A 203 -7.37 10.94 8.70
N ASP A 204 -8.13 12.03 8.87
CA ASP A 204 -7.60 13.39 8.75
C ASP A 204 -6.58 13.71 9.84
N ASN A 205 -6.83 13.29 11.08
CA ASN A 205 -5.88 13.43 12.19
C ASN A 205 -4.54 12.74 11.89
N LEU A 206 -4.58 11.51 11.37
CA LEU A 206 -3.36 10.79 11.00
C LEU A 206 -2.65 11.49 9.82
N ARG A 207 -3.40 12.00 8.85
CA ARG A 207 -2.83 12.69 7.68
C ARG A 207 -2.12 13.98 8.07
N GLU A 208 -2.68 14.80 8.96
CA GLU A 208 -2.04 16.04 9.42
C GLU A 208 -0.65 15.81 10.00
N GLU A 209 -0.48 14.77 10.83
CA GLU A 209 0.83 14.42 11.41
C GLU A 209 1.87 13.98 10.38
N MET A 210 1.46 13.48 9.21
CA MET A 210 2.40 12.98 8.20
C MET A 210 3.03 14.09 7.36
N PHE A 211 2.44 15.29 7.37
CA PHE A 211 2.89 16.46 6.62
C PHE A 211 3.42 17.61 7.48
N ASN A 212 3.31 17.49 8.81
CA ASN A 212 3.90 18.39 9.80
C ASN A 212 5.27 17.88 10.27
#